data_AF-A0AAJ4NCH4-F1
#
_entry.id   AF-A0AAJ4NCH4-F1
#
_cell.length_a   1.000
_cell.length_b   1.000
_cell.length_c   1.000
_cell.angle_alpha   90.00
_cell.angle_beta   90.00
_cell.angle_gamma   90.00
#
_symmetry.space_group_name_H-M   'P 1'
#
loop_
_entity.id
_entity.type
_entity.pdbx_description
1 polymer ?
#
loop_
_entity_poly.entity_id
_entity_poly.type
_entity_poly.pdbx_seq_one_letter_code
_entity_poly.pdbx_strand_id
1 'polypeptide(L)'
;MMSDTLYIRAGSVVSVALDKSRGLLSVEHNGSITWDELQALKNEYFGPQAAAIEVYPPDSDVVNSLPMRHLWKLGAGDYWPDLTGTKPVGDLSLRDRDLLLRAELGLLGEKPK
;
A
#
# COMPACT_ATOMS: atom_id res chain seq x y z
N MET A 1 -30.03 9.14 24.56
CA MET A 1 -28.89 10.07 24.60
C MET A 1 -27.63 9.28 24.89
N MET A 2 -26.86 8.97 23.86
CA MET A 2 -25.45 8.60 23.96
C MET A 2 -24.72 9.65 23.15
N SER A 3 -23.87 10.39 23.85
CA SER A 3 -23.09 11.52 23.37
C SER A 3 -22.18 11.07 22.22
N ASP A 4 -22.38 11.63 21.02
CA ASP A 4 -21.38 11.61 19.95
C ASP A 4 -20.19 12.46 20.41
N THR A 5 -19.22 11.81 21.04
CA THR A 5 -17.97 12.45 21.43
C THR A 5 -17.14 12.71 20.16
N LEU A 6 -17.12 13.97 19.73
CA LEU A 6 -16.17 14.48 18.75
C LEU A 6 -14.77 14.50 19.38
N TYR A 7 -13.96 13.48 19.12
CA TYR A 7 -12.54 13.54 19.45
C TYR A 7 -11.85 14.47 18.44
N ILE A 8 -11.59 15.71 18.82
CA ILE A 8 -10.56 16.52 18.16
C ILE A 8 -9.21 15.86 18.52
N ARG A 9 -8.76 14.88 17.73
CA ARG A 9 -7.31 14.68 17.61
C ARG A 9 -6.81 15.96 16.95
N ALA A 10 -5.89 16.68 17.60
CA ALA A 10 -4.96 17.54 16.89
C ALA A 10 -4.15 16.61 15.98
N GLY A 11 -4.71 16.31 14.81
CA GLY A 11 -4.29 15.21 13.96
C GLY A 11 -3.87 15.76 12.61
N SER A 12 -2.87 15.12 12.03
CA SER A 12 -2.47 15.39 10.65
C SER A 12 -3.55 15.00 9.63
N VAL A 13 -4.50 14.14 10.01
CA VAL A 13 -5.58 13.61 9.17
C VAL A 13 -6.71 14.63 9.00
N VAL A 14 -7.07 14.92 7.76
CA VAL A 14 -8.21 15.78 7.39
C VAL A 14 -9.45 14.93 7.12
N SER A 15 -9.31 13.87 6.30
CA SER A 15 -10.41 12.97 5.96
C SER A 15 -9.90 11.56 5.63
N VAL A 16 -10.78 10.56 5.80
CA VAL A 16 -10.48 9.15 5.49
C VAL A 16 -11.62 8.57 4.68
N ALA A 17 -11.29 7.92 3.57
CA ALA A 17 -12.22 7.19 2.74
C ALA A 17 -11.77 5.73 2.57
N LEU A 18 -12.68 4.79 2.84
CA LEU A 18 -12.44 3.36 2.67
C LEU A 18 -13.24 2.84 1.47
N ASP A 19 -12.54 2.43 0.42
CA ASP A 19 -13.10 1.62 -0.65
C ASP A 19 -12.87 0.13 -0.33
N LYS A 20 -13.88 -0.50 0.26
CA LYS A 20 -13.84 -1.92 0.63
C LYS A 20 -13.70 -2.83 -0.58
N SER A 21 -14.22 -2.43 -1.74
CA SER A 21 -14.18 -3.26 -2.95
C SER A 21 -12.78 -3.37 -3.53
N ARG A 22 -11.99 -2.30 -3.41
CA ARG A 22 -10.60 -2.23 -3.86
C ARG A 22 -9.58 -2.50 -2.77
N GLY A 23 -10.02 -2.65 -1.51
CA GLY A 23 -9.11 -2.74 -0.37
C GLY A 23 -8.26 -1.48 -0.19
N LEU A 24 -8.79 -0.31 -0.58
CA LEU A 24 -8.06 0.96 -0.62
C LEU A 24 -8.52 1.87 0.51
N LEU A 25 -7.56 2.32 1.32
CA LEU A 25 -7.73 3.39 2.29
C LEU A 25 -7.07 4.66 1.73
N SER A 26 -7.87 5.70 1.49
CA SER A 26 -7.40 7.02 1.05
C SER A 26 -7.46 7.98 2.24
N VAL A 27 -6.34 8.62 2.56
CA VAL A 27 -6.19 9.50 3.72
C VAL A 27 -5.76 10.87 3.24
N GLU A 28 -6.64 11.84 3.34
CA GLU A 28 -6.29 13.25 3.17
C GLU A 28 -5.64 13.77 4.44
N HIS A 29 -4.57 14.55 4.31
CA HIS A 29 -3.82 15.05 5.45
C HIS A 29 -3.35 16.49 5.26
N ASN A 30 -3.02 17.20 6.35
CA ASN A 30 -2.56 18.59 6.30
C ASN A 30 -1.05 18.75 6.01
N GLY A 31 -0.41 17.69 5.52
CA GLY A 31 1.04 17.63 5.28
C GLY A 31 1.91 17.08 6.41
N SER A 32 1.41 16.94 7.65
CA SER A 32 2.23 16.47 8.78
C SER A 32 2.05 15.00 9.17
N ILE A 33 1.40 14.20 8.32
CA ILE A 33 1.05 12.82 8.66
C ILE A 33 2.27 11.94 8.85
N THR A 34 2.29 11.23 9.97
CA THR A 34 3.38 10.35 10.37
C THR A 34 3.11 8.90 9.98
N TRP A 35 4.17 8.11 9.92
CA TRP A 35 4.06 6.67 9.68
C TRP A 35 3.24 5.98 10.78
N ASP A 36 3.40 6.39 12.05
CA ASP A 36 2.65 5.82 13.18
C ASP A 36 1.14 6.07 13.07
N GLU A 37 0.76 7.26 12.60
CA GLU A 37 -0.65 7.59 12.31
C GLU A 37 -1.20 6.73 11.17
N LEU A 38 -0.44 6.55 10.09
CA LEU A 38 -0.82 5.66 8.99
C LEU A 38 -0.95 4.21 9.44
N GLN A 39 -0.03 3.71 10.28
CA GLN A 39 -0.09 2.37 10.84
C GLN A 39 -1.31 2.19 11.76
N ALA A 40 -1.63 3.20 12.58
CA ALA A 40 -2.82 3.19 13.44
C ALA A 40 -4.11 3.14 12.61
N LEU A 41 -4.22 3.97 11.57
CA LEU A 41 -5.35 3.94 10.63
C LEU A 41 -5.44 2.59 9.92
N LYS A 42 -4.33 2.06 9.40
CA LYS A 42 -4.29 0.73 8.79
C LYS A 42 -4.82 -0.34 9.75
N ASN A 43 -4.38 -0.32 11.02
CA ASN A 43 -4.83 -1.27 12.03
C ASN A 43 -6.33 -1.13 12.35
N GLU A 44 -6.83 0.09 12.39
CA GLU A 44 -8.25 0.39 12.62
C GLU A 44 -9.14 -0.15 11.49
N TYR A 45 -8.76 0.10 10.23
CA TYR A 45 -9.62 -0.24 9.08
C TYR A 45 -9.38 -1.64 8.50
N PHE A 46 -8.14 -2.13 8.53
CA PHE A 46 -7.78 -3.44 7.95
C PHE A 46 -7.45 -4.51 8.98
N GLY A 47 -7.22 -4.12 10.23
CA GLY A 47 -6.80 -4.99 11.32
C GLY A 47 -5.26 -5.02 11.50
N PRO A 48 -4.79 -5.32 12.72
CA PRO A 48 -3.35 -5.31 13.04
C PRO A 48 -2.52 -6.32 12.25
N GLN A 49 -3.15 -7.42 11.82
CA GLN A 49 -2.52 -8.50 11.07
C GLN A 49 -2.49 -8.24 9.55
N ALA A 50 -3.18 -7.21 9.05
CA ALA A 50 -3.14 -6.88 7.64
C ALA A 50 -1.84 -6.19 7.26
N ALA A 51 -1.28 -6.56 6.11
CA ALA A 51 -0.25 -5.79 5.43
C ALA A 51 -0.91 -4.82 4.44
N ALA A 52 -0.32 -3.64 4.28
CA ALA A 52 -0.74 -2.67 3.28
C ALA A 52 0.49 -1.97 2.68
N ILE A 53 0.38 -1.52 1.44
CA ILE A 53 1.44 -0.80 0.73
C ILE A 53 0.97 0.56 0.26
N GLU A 54 1.93 1.48 0.15
CA GLU A 54 1.78 2.73 -0.58
C GLU A 54 2.62 2.63 -1.86
N VAL A 55 2.02 2.99 -3.00
CA VAL A 55 2.67 2.92 -4.31
C VAL A 55 3.13 4.32 -4.72
N TYR A 56 4.38 4.43 -5.14
CA TYR A 56 4.95 5.62 -5.74
C TYR A 56 5.06 5.39 -7.25
N PRO A 57 4.14 5.95 -8.06
CA PRO A 57 4.08 5.68 -9.49
C PRO A 57 5.26 6.35 -10.24
N PRO A 58 5.48 6.00 -11.51
CA PRO A 58 6.34 6.79 -12.39
C PRO A 58 5.95 8.27 -12.37
N ASP A 59 6.92 9.16 -12.51
CA ASP A 59 6.70 10.62 -12.45
C ASP A 59 5.63 11.10 -13.44
N SER A 60 5.58 10.48 -14.64
CA SER A 60 4.58 10.78 -15.68
C SER A 60 3.14 10.51 -15.27
N ASP A 61 2.94 9.64 -14.27
CA ASP A 61 1.64 9.17 -13.83
C ASP A 61 1.26 9.78 -12.47
N VAL A 62 2.11 10.67 -11.93
CA VAL A 62 1.86 11.35 -10.66
C VAL A 62 0.72 12.36 -10.81
N VAL A 63 -0.33 12.16 -10.02
CA VAL A 63 -1.40 13.15 -9.81
C VAL A 63 -1.29 13.67 -8.37
N ASN A 64 -0.74 14.88 -8.20
CA ASN A 64 -0.49 15.49 -6.88
C ASN A 64 -1.37 16.73 -6.67
N SER A 65 -2.69 16.56 -6.70
CA SER A 65 -3.65 17.66 -6.54
C SER A 65 -4.02 17.96 -5.08
N LEU A 66 -3.85 16.98 -4.19
CA LEU A 66 -4.12 17.08 -2.76
C LEU A 66 -3.10 16.25 -1.97
N PRO A 67 -2.77 16.65 -0.72
CA PRO A 67 -1.95 15.86 0.19
C PRO A 67 -2.70 14.57 0.60
N MET A 68 -2.45 13.50 -0.16
CA MET A 68 -3.11 12.20 0.00
C MET A 68 -2.08 11.10 0.27
N ARG A 69 -2.42 10.21 1.20
CA ARG A 69 -1.77 8.90 1.39
C ARG A 69 -2.73 7.80 1.00
N HIS A 70 -2.25 6.81 0.28
CA HIS A 70 -3.08 5.71 -0.21
C HIS A 70 -2.48 4.39 0.22
N LEU A 71 -3.23 3.66 1.05
CA LEU A 71 -2.84 2.34 1.55
C LEU A 71 -3.71 1.28 0.89
N TRP A 72 -3.09 0.43 0.08
CA TRP A 72 -3.74 -0.76 -0.47
C TRP A 72 -3.50 -1.94 0.45
N LYS A 73 -4.58 -2.51 0.98
CA LYS A 73 -4.54 -3.78 1.71
C LYS A 73 -4.09 -4.88 0.76
N LEU A 74 -3.11 -5.66 1.20
CA LEU A 74 -2.67 -6.85 0.49
C LEU A 74 -3.60 -8.03 0.81
N GLY A 75 -3.96 -8.77 -0.24
CA GLY A 75 -4.69 -10.02 -0.17
C GLY A 75 -3.77 -11.23 -0.01
N ALA A 76 -4.40 -12.41 0.11
CA ALA A 76 -3.68 -13.67 0.09
C ALA A 76 -3.03 -13.89 -1.29
N GLY A 77 -1.71 -13.99 -1.33
CA GLY A 77 -0.94 -14.22 -2.56
C GLY A 77 -0.33 -12.97 -3.18
N ASP A 78 -0.68 -11.76 -2.70
CA ASP A 78 0.02 -10.55 -3.11
C ASP A 78 1.46 -10.56 -2.57
N TYR A 79 2.42 -10.39 -3.47
CA TYR A 79 3.81 -10.29 -3.09
C TYR A 79 4.07 -8.92 -2.46
N TRP A 80 4.44 -8.92 -1.19
CA TRP A 80 5.22 -7.85 -0.60
C TRP A 80 6.53 -8.44 -0.10
N PRO A 81 7.64 -7.66 -0.13
CA PRO A 81 8.87 -8.11 0.47
C PRO A 81 8.64 -8.27 1.97
N ASP A 82 8.35 -9.49 2.39
CA ASP A 82 8.30 -9.85 3.80
C ASP A 82 9.67 -9.52 4.43
N LEU A 83 9.70 -8.43 5.18
CA LEU A 83 10.87 -7.94 5.91
C LEU A 83 11.10 -8.71 7.22
N THR A 84 10.20 -9.64 7.58
CA THR A 84 10.23 -10.40 8.84
C THR A 84 10.82 -11.81 8.69
N GLY A 85 11.05 -12.28 7.46
CA GLY A 85 11.77 -13.53 7.18
C GLY A 85 10.95 -14.81 7.35
N THR A 86 9.62 -14.73 7.36
CA THR A 86 8.73 -15.90 7.36
C THR A 86 8.02 -16.02 6.00
N LYS A 87 8.80 -16.24 4.94
CA LYS A 87 8.28 -16.56 3.61
C LYS A 87 8.05 -18.08 3.46
N PRO A 88 7.02 -18.54 2.71
CA PRO A 88 6.93 -19.92 2.28
C PRO A 88 8.19 -20.31 1.49
N VAL A 89 8.80 -21.44 1.84
CA VAL A 89 9.97 -21.96 1.14
C VAL A 89 9.51 -22.62 -0.17
N GLY A 90 9.99 -22.13 -1.32
CA GLY A 90 9.96 -22.89 -2.58
C GLY A 90 9.31 -22.28 -3.83
N ASP A 91 8.93 -21.00 -3.87
CA ASP A 91 8.39 -20.37 -5.10
C ASP A 91 9.28 -19.21 -5.60
N LEU A 92 9.23 -18.94 -6.91
CA LEU A 92 10.03 -17.95 -7.62
C LEU A 92 9.62 -16.51 -7.28
N SER A 93 10.59 -15.59 -7.15
CA SER A 93 10.30 -14.17 -6.94
C SER A 93 9.70 -13.50 -8.19
N LEU A 94 9.11 -12.30 -8.06
CA LEU A 94 8.61 -11.53 -9.21
C LEU A 94 9.70 -11.26 -10.27
N ARG A 95 10.96 -11.11 -9.85
CA ARG A 95 12.11 -10.98 -10.74
C ARG A 95 12.40 -12.29 -11.48
N ASP A 96 12.30 -13.41 -10.77
CA ASP A 96 12.56 -14.72 -11.36
C ASP A 96 11.49 -15.09 -12.39
N ARG A 97 10.23 -14.69 -12.15
CA ARG A 97 9.13 -14.83 -13.11
C ARG A 97 9.30 -13.91 -14.33
N ASP A 98 9.73 -12.66 -14.15
CA ASP A 98 10.03 -11.74 -15.28
C ASP A 98 11.19 -12.25 -16.15
N LEU A 99 12.25 -12.78 -15.54
CA LEU A 99 13.39 -13.35 -16.25
C LEU A 99 13.03 -14.63 -17.04
N LEU A 100 12.17 -15.48 -16.48
CA LEU A 100 11.68 -16.69 -17.16
C LEU A 100 10.78 -16.35 -18.37
N LEU A 101 9.86 -15.41 -18.21
CA LEU A 101 8.99 -14.98 -19.33
C LEU A 101 9.80 -14.35 -20.47
N ARG A 102 10.80 -13.53 -20.15
CA ARG A 102 11.73 -12.96 -21.14
C ARG A 102 12.54 -14.04 -21.86
N ALA A 103 12.88 -15.12 -21.17
CA ALA A 103 13.59 -16.26 -21.75
C ALA A 103 12.74 -17.00 -22.77
N GLU A 104 11.50 -17.33 -22.43
CA GLU A 104 10.57 -18.07 -23.30
C GLU A 104 10.18 -17.29 -24.55
N LEU A 105 10.04 -15.97 -24.42
CA LEU A 105 9.75 -15.07 -25.54
C LEU A 105 10.99 -14.72 -26.39
N GLY A 106 12.17 -15.26 -26.06
CA GLY A 106 13.42 -15.01 -26.78
C GLY A 106 14.01 -13.61 -26.59
N LEU A 107 13.61 -12.91 -25.53
CA LEU A 107 13.98 -11.52 -25.23
C LEU A 107 15.09 -11.42 -24.16
N LEU A 108 15.74 -12.54 -23.84
CA LEU A 108 16.87 -12.56 -22.92
C LEU A 108 18.06 -11.81 -23.53
N GLY A 109 18.46 -10.71 -22.89
CA GLY A 109 19.61 -9.89 -23.29
C GLY A 109 19.24 -8.55 -23.94
N GLU A 110 17.97 -8.33 -24.26
CA GLU A 110 17.50 -6.99 -24.62
C GLU A 110 17.31 -6.15 -23.36
N LYS A 111 18.03 -5.03 -23.25
CA LYS A 111 17.76 -4.06 -22.19
C LYS A 111 16.37 -3.46 -22.43
N PRO A 112 15.53 -3.34 -21.38
CA PRO A 112 14.25 -2.67 -21.54
C PRO A 112 14.49 -1.23 -21.96
N LYS A 113 13.68 -0.74 -22.91
CA LYS A 113 13.59 0.69 -23.20
C LYS A 113 12.95 1.44 -22.04
#